data_AF-A0A7W1KZ78-F1
#
_entry.id   AF-A0A7W1KZ78-F1
#
_cell.length_a   1.000
_cell.length_b   1.000
_cell.length_c   1.000
_cell.angle_alpha   90.00
_cell.angle_beta   90.00
_cell.angle_gamma   90.00
#
_symmetry.space_group_name_H-M   'P 1'
#
loop_
_entity.id
_entity.type
_entity.pdbx_description
1 polymer ?
#
loop_
_entity_poly.entity_id
_entity_poly.type
_entity_poly.pdbx_seq_one_letter_code
_entity_poly.pdbx_strand_id
1 'polypeptide(L)'
;STYAVAYCVAQSNLSLKVAGAEEVHHTERGRILVFGGDQVYPTASRAEYKQRLVEPYKTALQQTDPPQPDVFAIPGNHDWYDSLVSFTRLFCSRFWFAGWRSPQSRSYFALRLPHGWWLLGIDVQFNSDIDSYQVEYFKKAAKEMRDGDRVILCSPEPHWIRACINKKTGYIESNLAFLENNVLEKRITAFLAGDLHYYRRHEAENGVQKIVAGGGGAFLSPTHGENLSELKGGFKLKASYPDEETSRRICYRNLIFPYWNRSFGILTAILYFLTSWTVMADIGHYGWDQMDEAMTTSFNTAFIAPGAVFWILTMLVGFILFTSSQSKLYQWIGGLGHGALHLFAMFFIGWGATYFSVSTLGLPFQSPNQLMVAAILIFVGGWIAGSFMVGIFLLISLNLFHCLHVSAFSSLAIQDWKNFLRLKIDENGDLTIYPIGIRRVPRKWKRRPVGTTGPEVIPDDPKTLVPELIEPPIRLKRKAEATRGGQKRVRPAHSLDGNPLR
;
A
#
# COMPACT_ATOMS: atom_id res chain seq x y z
N SER A 1 -0.92 12.18 7.94
CA SER A 1 -0.28 11.82 6.65
C SER A 1 -0.98 12.46 5.45
N THR A 2 -2.25 12.14 5.16
CA THR A 2 -2.97 12.64 3.97
C THR A 2 -2.92 14.17 3.83
N TYR A 3 -3.13 14.90 4.93
CA TYR A 3 -3.06 16.37 4.89
C TYR A 3 -1.69 16.91 4.46
N ALA A 4 -0.58 16.25 4.81
CA ALA A 4 0.75 16.69 4.40
C ALA A 4 0.96 16.53 2.89
N VAL A 5 0.42 15.45 2.30
CA VAL A 5 0.43 15.27 0.84
C VAL A 5 -0.46 16.33 0.18
N ALA A 6 -1.69 16.50 0.67
CA ALA A 6 -2.61 17.51 0.17
C ALA A 6 -2.01 18.93 0.23
N TYR A 7 -1.35 19.28 1.35
CA TYR A 7 -0.62 20.52 1.56
C TYR A 7 0.43 20.74 0.47
N CYS A 8 1.32 19.76 0.24
CA CYS A 8 2.39 19.86 -0.77
C CYS A 8 1.85 19.91 -2.20
N VAL A 9 0.84 19.10 -2.52
CA VAL A 9 0.17 19.09 -3.84
C VAL A 9 -0.49 20.45 -4.13
N ALA A 10 -1.09 21.08 -3.11
CA ALA A 10 -1.77 22.37 -3.22
C ALA A 10 -0.83 23.57 -3.42
N GLN A 11 0.47 23.46 -3.10
CA GLN A 11 1.41 24.57 -3.21
C GLN A 11 1.57 25.02 -4.66
N SER A 12 1.44 26.32 -4.92
CA SER A 12 1.57 26.94 -6.25
C SER A 12 2.93 26.65 -6.88
N ASN A 13 3.98 26.64 -6.07
CA ASN A 13 5.32 26.23 -6.45
C ASN A 13 5.94 25.34 -5.35
N LEU A 14 6.87 24.47 -5.75
CA LEU A 14 7.75 23.75 -4.85
C LEU A 14 9.19 23.88 -5.36
N SER A 15 10.11 24.11 -4.43
CA SER A 15 11.55 24.05 -4.68
C SER A 15 12.07 22.75 -4.09
N LEU A 16 12.63 21.89 -4.92
CA LEU A 16 12.93 20.51 -4.58
C LEU A 16 14.40 20.21 -4.88
N LYS A 17 15.08 19.57 -3.94
CA LYS A 17 16.43 19.05 -4.14
C LYS A 17 16.41 17.54 -4.07
N VAL A 18 17.31 16.89 -4.83
CA VAL A 18 17.66 15.49 -4.57
C VAL A 18 18.56 15.48 -3.33
N ALA A 19 18.39 14.50 -2.44
CA ALA A 19 19.23 14.39 -1.24
C ALA A 19 20.73 14.36 -1.62
N GLY A 20 21.51 15.29 -1.05
CA GLY A 20 22.95 15.42 -1.33
C GLY A 20 23.30 16.17 -2.63
N ALA A 21 22.32 16.61 -3.42
CA ALA A 21 22.55 17.45 -4.60
C ALA A 21 22.37 18.94 -4.28
N GLU A 22 23.18 19.78 -4.91
CA GLU A 22 23.06 21.23 -4.79
C GLU A 22 21.96 21.82 -5.69
N GLU A 23 21.71 21.17 -6.83
CA GLU A 23 20.72 21.59 -7.83
C GLU A 23 19.31 21.67 -7.23
N VAL A 24 18.65 22.79 -7.48
CA VAL A 24 17.26 23.05 -7.06
C VAL A 24 16.36 22.98 -8.28
N HIS A 25 15.36 22.11 -8.22
CA HIS A 25 14.33 22.00 -9.23
C HIS A 25 13.06 22.71 -8.76
N HIS A 26 12.59 23.64 -9.57
CA HIS A 26 11.33 24.34 -9.32
C HIS A 26 10.20 23.67 -10.10
N THR A 27 9.10 23.37 -9.42
CA THR A 27 7.89 22.81 -10.03
C THR A 27 6.68 23.67 -9.68
N GLU A 28 5.75 23.79 -10.61
CA GLU A 28 4.48 24.47 -10.39
C GLU A 28 3.40 23.45 -10.01
N ARG A 29 2.32 23.94 -9.40
CA ARG A 29 1.11 23.15 -9.17
C ARG A 29 0.57 22.63 -10.49
N GLY A 30 0.22 21.34 -10.54
CA GLY A 30 -0.40 20.75 -11.71
C GLY A 30 -1.73 21.42 -12.04
N ARG A 31 -1.97 21.64 -13.34
CA ARG A 31 -3.29 22.05 -13.86
C ARG A 31 -4.31 20.91 -13.79
N ILE A 32 -3.83 19.69 -13.64
CA ILE A 32 -4.62 18.47 -13.46
C ILE A 32 -4.07 17.75 -12.24
N LEU A 33 -4.95 17.37 -11.32
CA LEU A 33 -4.70 16.45 -10.22
C LEU A 33 -5.30 15.08 -10.57
N VAL A 34 -4.53 14.01 -10.38
CA VAL A 34 -5.04 12.64 -10.55
C VAL A 34 -4.87 11.86 -9.25
N PHE A 35 -5.97 11.32 -8.74
CA PHE A 35 -5.96 10.29 -7.69
C PHE A 35 -5.86 8.91 -8.34
N GLY A 36 -4.76 8.20 -8.09
CA GLY A 36 -4.43 6.93 -8.75
C GLY A 36 -4.91 5.68 -8.01
N GLY A 37 -6.09 5.68 -7.40
CA GLY A 37 -6.61 4.55 -6.60
C GLY A 37 -6.71 4.85 -5.09
N ASP A 38 -7.50 4.02 -4.40
CA ASP A 38 -7.76 4.01 -2.96
C ASP A 38 -7.87 5.39 -2.30
N GLN A 39 -8.93 6.12 -2.62
CA GLN A 39 -9.11 7.46 -2.08
C GLN A 39 -9.43 7.47 -0.57
N VAL A 40 -9.78 6.33 0.00
CA VAL A 40 -10.22 6.21 1.40
C VAL A 40 -9.83 4.87 2.01
N TYR A 41 -9.59 4.85 3.33
CA TYR A 41 -9.27 3.66 4.13
C TYR A 41 -9.98 3.72 5.49
N PRO A 42 -10.36 2.58 6.12
CA PRO A 42 -10.19 1.22 5.61
C PRO A 42 -11.28 0.79 4.62
N THR A 43 -12.47 1.40 4.69
CA THR A 43 -13.60 1.09 3.80
C THR A 43 -14.29 2.35 3.31
N ALA A 44 -14.84 2.28 2.10
CA ALA A 44 -15.60 3.37 1.52
C ALA A 44 -16.90 3.64 2.30
N SER A 45 -17.10 4.90 2.64
CA SER A 45 -18.40 5.44 3.03
C SER A 45 -18.39 6.96 2.84
N ARG A 46 -19.57 7.58 2.79
CA ARG A 46 -19.68 9.04 2.67
C ARG A 46 -18.95 9.76 3.81
N ALA A 47 -19.01 9.23 5.03
CA ALA A 47 -18.36 9.82 6.19
C ALA A 47 -16.83 9.71 6.09
N GLU A 48 -16.33 8.53 5.71
CA GLU A 48 -14.89 8.29 5.56
C GLU A 48 -14.28 9.12 4.42
N TYR A 49 -14.94 9.22 3.27
CA TYR A 49 -14.52 10.12 2.18
C TYR A 49 -14.47 11.58 2.64
N LYS A 50 -15.48 12.03 3.39
CA LYS A 50 -15.51 13.40 3.89
C LYS A 50 -14.32 13.67 4.80
N GLN A 51 -14.13 12.84 5.82
CA GLN A 51 -13.14 13.05 6.87
C GLN A 51 -11.70 12.80 6.40
N ARG A 52 -11.47 11.78 5.57
CA ARG A 52 -10.11 11.33 5.21
C ARG A 52 -9.60 11.90 3.90
N LEU A 53 -10.48 12.38 3.02
CA LEU A 53 -10.10 12.92 1.72
C LEU A 53 -10.55 14.37 1.56
N VAL A 54 -11.87 14.64 1.61
CA VAL A 54 -12.42 15.95 1.25
C VAL A 54 -11.95 17.04 2.22
N GLU A 55 -12.06 16.82 3.53
CA GLU A 55 -11.65 17.80 4.54
C GLU A 55 -10.14 18.12 4.45
N PRO A 56 -9.22 17.13 4.42
CA PRO A 56 -7.80 17.42 4.23
C PRO A 56 -7.48 18.24 2.97
N TYR A 57 -8.07 17.89 1.82
CA TYR A 57 -7.83 18.61 0.57
C TYR A 57 -8.47 20.00 0.57
N LYS A 58 -9.66 20.17 1.17
CA LYS A 58 -10.31 21.47 1.32
C LYS A 58 -9.50 22.39 2.25
N THR A 59 -8.97 21.87 3.34
CA THR A 59 -8.09 22.62 4.26
C THR A 59 -6.76 23.00 3.58
N ALA A 60 -6.29 22.20 2.62
CA ALA A 60 -5.06 22.50 1.87
C ALA A 60 -5.28 23.53 0.77
N LEU A 61 -6.40 23.42 0.04
CA LEU A 61 -6.79 24.32 -1.02
C LEU A 61 -8.31 24.40 -1.10
N GLN A 62 -8.89 25.46 -0.52
CA GLN A 62 -10.34 25.59 -0.43
C GLN A 62 -10.98 26.01 -1.76
N GLN A 63 -10.33 26.94 -2.48
CA GLN A 63 -10.81 27.52 -3.73
C GLN A 63 -9.63 27.92 -4.61
N THR A 64 -9.88 28.06 -5.90
CA THR A 64 -8.92 28.56 -6.89
C THR A 64 -9.59 29.55 -7.83
N ASP A 65 -8.83 30.55 -8.25
CA ASP A 65 -9.27 31.53 -9.25
C ASP A 65 -9.18 30.94 -10.67
N PRO A 66 -9.97 31.44 -11.63
CA PRO A 66 -9.86 31.03 -13.03
C PRO A 66 -8.47 31.33 -13.64
N PRO A 67 -7.95 30.47 -14.54
CA PRO A 67 -8.48 29.16 -14.91
C PRO A 67 -8.24 28.12 -13.80
N GLN A 68 -9.31 27.49 -13.34
CA GLN A 68 -9.22 26.51 -12.25
C GLN A 68 -8.59 25.19 -12.72
N PRO A 69 -7.80 24.51 -11.87
CA PRO A 69 -7.29 23.18 -12.15
C PRO A 69 -8.41 22.14 -12.08
N ASP A 70 -8.23 21.05 -12.81
CA ASP A 70 -9.16 19.92 -12.82
C ASP A 70 -8.65 18.78 -11.93
N VAL A 71 -9.56 17.95 -11.42
CA VAL A 71 -9.26 16.70 -10.73
C VAL A 71 -9.92 15.54 -11.45
N PHE A 72 -9.19 14.44 -11.53
CA PHE A 72 -9.66 13.14 -11.97
C PHE A 72 -9.25 12.09 -10.93
N ALA A 73 -9.98 11.00 -10.88
CA ALA A 73 -9.69 9.88 -9.99
C ALA A 73 -9.99 8.56 -10.69
N ILE A 74 -9.25 7.50 -10.34
CA ILE A 74 -9.63 6.12 -10.63
C ILE A 74 -9.84 5.38 -9.31
N PRO A 75 -10.84 4.50 -9.20
CA PRO A 75 -11.09 3.78 -7.97
C PRO A 75 -10.07 2.64 -7.77
N GLY A 76 -9.64 2.43 -6.53
CA GLY A 76 -8.97 1.20 -6.10
C GLY A 76 -9.93 0.25 -5.38
N ASN A 77 -9.42 -0.88 -4.89
CA ASN A 77 -10.23 -1.90 -4.23
C ASN A 77 -10.94 -1.36 -2.96
N HIS A 78 -10.35 -0.39 -2.26
CA HIS A 78 -10.97 0.20 -1.07
C HIS A 78 -12.17 1.10 -1.39
N ASP A 79 -12.19 1.69 -2.59
CA ASP A 79 -13.30 2.53 -3.07
C ASP A 79 -14.52 1.68 -3.45
N TRP A 80 -14.30 0.42 -3.85
CA TRP A 80 -15.35 -0.50 -4.28
C TRP A 80 -16.17 -1.12 -3.13
N TYR A 81 -15.75 -0.96 -1.87
CA TYR A 81 -16.45 -1.56 -0.73
C TYR A 81 -17.87 -1.01 -0.49
N ASP A 82 -18.20 0.18 -1.02
CA ASP A 82 -19.57 0.70 -1.03
C ASP A 82 -20.22 0.66 -2.42
N SER A 83 -19.71 -0.20 -3.31
CA SER A 83 -20.13 -0.31 -4.71
C SER A 83 -19.96 1.00 -5.49
N LEU A 84 -18.88 1.75 -5.23
CA LEU A 84 -18.53 3.05 -5.83
C LEU A 84 -19.56 4.17 -5.61
N VAL A 85 -20.47 4.02 -4.65
CA VAL A 85 -21.51 5.03 -4.41
C VAL A 85 -20.88 6.36 -3.98
N SER A 86 -19.93 6.33 -3.04
CA SER A 86 -19.28 7.56 -2.56
C SER A 86 -18.32 8.15 -3.60
N PHE A 87 -17.56 7.30 -4.30
CA PHE A 87 -16.68 7.70 -5.40
C PHE A 87 -17.45 8.44 -6.49
N THR A 88 -18.51 7.82 -7.03
CA THR A 88 -19.28 8.36 -8.16
C THR A 88 -19.93 9.69 -7.76
N ARG A 89 -20.49 9.78 -6.56
CA ARG A 89 -21.08 11.02 -6.04
C ARG A 89 -20.05 12.15 -5.93
N LEU A 90 -18.80 11.84 -5.59
CA LEU A 90 -17.77 12.85 -5.36
C LEU A 90 -17.10 13.32 -6.66
N PHE A 91 -16.72 12.38 -7.53
CA PHE A 91 -15.92 12.69 -8.71
C PHE A 91 -16.72 12.72 -10.02
N CYS A 92 -17.81 11.95 -10.13
CA CYS A 92 -18.57 11.80 -11.38
C CYS A 92 -19.86 12.64 -11.43
N SER A 93 -20.47 12.93 -10.28
CA SER A 93 -21.75 13.64 -10.20
C SER A 93 -21.62 15.11 -9.75
N ARG A 94 -20.47 15.48 -9.17
CA ARG A 94 -20.22 16.85 -8.70
C ARG A 94 -19.18 17.49 -9.59
N PHE A 95 -19.38 18.77 -9.90
CA PHE A 95 -18.45 19.54 -10.70
C PHE A 95 -17.25 20.09 -9.91
N TRP A 96 -17.15 19.81 -8.60
CA TRP A 96 -16.20 20.50 -7.73
C TRP A 96 -15.70 19.63 -6.56
N PHE A 97 -14.40 19.64 -6.33
CA PHE A 97 -13.68 18.96 -5.24
C PHE A 97 -12.63 19.91 -4.66
N ALA A 98 -12.80 20.35 -3.42
CA ALA A 98 -11.88 21.28 -2.75
C ALA A 98 -11.55 22.51 -3.61
N GLY A 99 -10.32 22.71 -4.08
CA GLY A 99 -9.95 23.80 -4.99
C GLY A 99 -9.94 23.43 -6.48
N TRP A 100 -10.50 22.29 -6.87
CA TRP A 100 -10.45 21.74 -8.22
C TRP A 100 -11.86 21.54 -8.80
N ARG A 101 -11.97 21.65 -10.13
CA ARG A 101 -13.16 21.21 -10.85
C ARG A 101 -13.08 19.70 -11.10
N SER A 102 -14.21 19.00 -11.07
CA SER A 102 -14.27 17.55 -11.33
C SER A 102 -15.16 17.29 -12.55
N PRO A 103 -14.63 17.39 -13.78
CA PRO A 103 -15.42 17.23 -15.00
C PRO A 103 -15.64 15.75 -15.40
N GLN A 104 -15.01 14.82 -14.68
CA GLN A 104 -15.14 13.39 -14.88
C GLN A 104 -16.62 12.94 -14.74
N SER A 105 -17.03 11.94 -15.51
CA SER A 105 -18.42 11.41 -15.49
C SER A 105 -18.51 9.88 -15.32
N ARG A 106 -17.37 9.20 -15.29
CA ARG A 106 -17.22 7.73 -15.21
C ARG A 106 -16.02 7.39 -14.33
N SER A 107 -15.87 6.15 -13.88
CA SER A 107 -14.74 5.71 -13.05
C SER A 107 -13.39 5.63 -13.77
N TYR A 108 -13.39 5.77 -15.09
CA TYR A 108 -12.22 5.82 -15.96
C TYR A 108 -12.28 7.05 -16.87
N PHE A 109 -11.13 7.44 -17.45
CA PHE A 109 -11.04 8.63 -18.30
C PHE A 109 -9.90 8.54 -19.32
N ALA A 110 -10.01 9.33 -20.39
CA ALA A 110 -8.92 9.60 -21.33
C ALA A 110 -8.81 11.11 -21.56
N LEU A 111 -7.63 11.68 -21.31
CA LEU A 111 -7.34 13.09 -21.49
C LEU A 111 -6.33 13.28 -22.61
N ARG A 112 -6.66 14.15 -23.56
CA ARG A 112 -5.72 14.66 -24.54
C ARG A 112 -4.93 15.80 -23.91
N LEU A 113 -3.63 15.60 -23.77
CA LEU A 113 -2.69 16.59 -23.25
C LEU A 113 -1.96 17.30 -24.42
N PRO A 114 -1.29 18.42 -24.17
CA PRO A 114 -0.48 19.10 -25.17
C PRO A 114 0.61 18.21 -25.78
N HIS A 115 1.06 18.57 -26.98
CA HIS A 115 2.21 17.93 -27.66
C HIS A 115 2.08 16.41 -27.90
N GLY A 116 0.86 15.94 -28.18
CA GLY A 116 0.61 14.53 -28.56
C GLY A 116 0.68 13.56 -27.38
N TRP A 117 0.56 14.06 -26.14
CA TRP A 117 0.45 13.23 -24.96
C TRP A 117 -1.01 12.89 -24.64
N TRP A 118 -1.21 11.69 -24.13
CA TRP A 118 -2.49 11.22 -23.63
C TRP A 118 -2.32 10.67 -22.21
N LEU A 119 -3.27 10.96 -21.33
CA LEU A 119 -3.34 10.42 -19.98
C LEU A 119 -4.62 9.60 -19.83
N LEU A 120 -4.45 8.29 -19.63
CA LEU A 120 -5.55 7.34 -19.52
C LEU A 120 -5.60 6.80 -18.09
N GLY A 121 -6.76 6.86 -17.46
CA GLY A 121 -7.00 6.26 -16.15
C GLY A 121 -8.00 5.11 -16.28
N ILE A 122 -7.61 3.92 -15.85
CA ILE A 122 -8.44 2.70 -15.94
C ILE A 122 -9.08 2.34 -14.59
N ASP A 123 -10.25 1.70 -14.63
CA ASP A 123 -10.92 1.12 -13.46
C ASP A 123 -10.90 -0.39 -13.60
N VAL A 124 -10.23 -1.06 -12.65
CA VAL A 124 -9.98 -2.50 -12.68
C VAL A 124 -10.77 -3.29 -11.62
N GLN A 125 -11.74 -2.64 -10.97
CA GLN A 125 -12.63 -3.24 -9.99
C GLN A 125 -11.87 -3.96 -8.86
N PHE A 126 -12.12 -5.27 -8.67
CA PHE A 126 -11.47 -6.11 -7.66
C PHE A 126 -10.40 -7.07 -8.22
N ASN A 127 -10.26 -7.22 -9.55
CA ASN A 127 -9.50 -8.34 -10.14
C ASN A 127 -8.76 -8.01 -11.45
N SER A 128 -8.23 -6.80 -11.61
CA SER A 128 -7.43 -6.38 -12.79
C SER A 128 -8.13 -6.54 -14.16
N ASP A 129 -9.44 -6.75 -14.19
CA ASP A 129 -10.21 -6.94 -15.42
C ASP A 129 -10.98 -5.65 -15.77
N ILE A 130 -11.02 -5.33 -17.06
CA ILE A 130 -11.74 -4.17 -17.58
C ILE A 130 -12.94 -4.68 -18.39
N ASP A 131 -14.11 -4.07 -18.17
CA ASP A 131 -15.31 -4.46 -18.90
C ASP A 131 -15.27 -4.06 -20.38
N SER A 132 -16.15 -4.66 -21.18
CA SER A 132 -16.24 -4.40 -22.62
C SER A 132 -16.58 -2.95 -22.96
N TYR A 133 -17.35 -2.24 -22.12
CA TYR A 133 -17.67 -0.83 -22.34
C TYR A 133 -16.45 0.06 -22.16
N GLN A 134 -15.59 -0.25 -21.18
CA GLN A 134 -14.33 0.42 -20.95
C GLN A 134 -13.34 0.15 -22.09
N VAL A 135 -13.26 -1.09 -22.58
CA VAL A 135 -12.46 -1.42 -23.77
C VAL A 135 -12.92 -0.61 -24.99
N GLU A 136 -14.23 -0.56 -25.27
CA GLU A 136 -14.76 0.22 -26.39
C GLU A 136 -14.55 1.72 -26.21
N TYR A 137 -14.61 2.23 -24.98
CA TYR A 137 -14.26 3.62 -24.67
C TYR A 137 -12.80 3.94 -25.06
N PHE A 138 -11.85 3.09 -24.65
CA PHE A 138 -10.44 3.32 -24.99
C PHE A 138 -10.12 3.04 -26.45
N LYS A 139 -10.81 2.12 -27.13
CA LYS A 139 -10.71 1.97 -28.60
C LYS A 139 -11.14 3.25 -29.31
N LYS A 140 -12.19 3.93 -28.86
CA LYS A 140 -12.60 5.23 -29.42
C LYS A 140 -11.53 6.29 -29.20
N ALA A 141 -10.98 6.40 -27.99
CA ALA A 141 -9.87 7.31 -27.71
C ALA A 141 -8.63 7.00 -28.58
N ALA A 142 -8.27 5.72 -28.73
CA ALA A 142 -7.12 5.28 -29.51
C ALA A 142 -7.24 5.60 -31.01
N LYS A 143 -8.46 5.67 -31.56
CA LYS A 143 -8.73 6.10 -32.95
C LYS A 143 -8.46 7.59 -33.18
N GLU A 144 -8.48 8.40 -32.13
CA GLU A 144 -8.18 9.84 -32.23
C GLU A 144 -6.68 10.15 -32.08
N MET A 145 -5.89 9.18 -31.62
CA MET A 145 -4.45 9.31 -31.46
C MET A 145 -3.74 9.25 -32.82
N ARG A 146 -2.78 10.15 -33.02
CA ARG A 146 -1.94 10.22 -34.23
C ARG A 146 -0.71 9.34 -34.11
N ASP A 147 -0.06 9.07 -35.23
CA ASP A 147 1.26 8.44 -35.25
C ASP A 147 2.25 9.29 -34.43
N GLY A 148 2.90 8.67 -33.45
CA GLY A 148 3.84 9.34 -32.54
C GLY A 148 3.21 9.92 -31.28
N ASP A 149 1.88 9.90 -31.13
CA ASP A 149 1.24 10.19 -29.85
C ASP A 149 1.66 9.16 -28.78
N ARG A 150 1.83 9.64 -27.55
CA ARG A 150 2.35 8.85 -26.42
C ARG A 150 1.35 8.80 -25.28
N VAL A 151 1.33 7.67 -24.58
CA VAL A 151 0.36 7.40 -23.51
C VAL A 151 1.06 7.30 -22.16
N ILE A 152 0.50 7.99 -21.17
CA ILE A 152 0.69 7.75 -19.75
C ILE A 152 -0.53 6.95 -19.27
N LEU A 153 -0.32 5.75 -18.77
CA LEU A 153 -1.38 4.88 -18.28
C LEU A 153 -1.38 4.85 -16.75
N CYS A 154 -2.50 5.27 -16.15
CA CYS A 154 -2.75 5.21 -14.72
C CYS A 154 -3.65 4.02 -14.39
N SER A 155 -3.15 3.12 -13.54
CA SER A 155 -3.88 1.96 -12.99
C SER A 155 -3.95 2.09 -11.47
N PRO A 156 -5.03 1.68 -10.79
CA PRO A 156 -5.07 1.78 -9.34
C PRO A 156 -4.05 0.86 -8.66
N GLU A 157 -3.75 -0.28 -9.27
CA GLU A 157 -2.82 -1.29 -8.76
C GLU A 157 -1.70 -1.61 -9.75
N PRO A 158 -0.47 -1.92 -9.27
CA PRO A 158 0.66 -2.28 -10.11
C PRO A 158 0.61 -3.77 -10.48
N HIS A 159 -0.25 -4.10 -11.45
CA HIS A 159 -0.43 -5.49 -11.93
C HIS A 159 0.90 -6.16 -12.31
N TRP A 160 1.88 -5.41 -12.80
CA TRP A 160 3.21 -5.92 -13.15
C TRP A 160 4.03 -6.43 -11.96
N ILE A 161 3.83 -5.88 -10.75
CA ILE A 161 4.44 -6.40 -9.52
C ILE A 161 3.74 -7.69 -9.12
N ARG A 162 2.40 -7.70 -9.14
CA ARG A 162 1.60 -8.89 -8.81
C ARG A 162 1.90 -10.05 -9.75
N ALA A 163 2.06 -9.81 -11.05
CA ALA A 163 2.42 -10.83 -12.04
C ALA A 163 3.83 -11.41 -11.84
N CYS A 164 4.75 -10.65 -11.23
CA CYS A 164 6.08 -11.13 -10.86
C CYS A 164 6.01 -12.04 -9.60
N ILE A 165 5.20 -11.63 -8.62
CA ILE A 165 5.06 -12.31 -7.33
C ILE A 165 4.18 -13.57 -7.45
N ASN A 166 3.02 -13.49 -8.11
CA ASN A 166 2.05 -14.58 -8.22
C ASN A 166 2.08 -15.22 -9.61
N LYS A 167 2.87 -16.29 -9.80
CA LYS A 167 2.93 -17.01 -11.10
C LYS A 167 1.60 -17.64 -11.57
N LYS A 168 0.60 -17.77 -10.67
CA LYS A 168 -0.71 -18.37 -10.96
C LYS A 168 -1.72 -17.40 -11.61
N THR A 169 -1.42 -16.10 -11.71
CA THR A 169 -2.34 -15.10 -12.26
C THR A 169 -2.37 -15.05 -13.79
N GLY A 170 -1.86 -16.07 -14.48
CA GLY A 170 -1.88 -16.14 -15.96
C GLY A 170 -3.28 -16.05 -16.59
N TYR A 171 -4.35 -16.18 -15.81
CA TYR A 171 -5.74 -16.00 -16.26
C TYR A 171 -6.23 -14.54 -16.20
N ILE A 172 -5.54 -13.66 -15.46
CA ILE A 172 -5.97 -12.28 -15.15
C ILE A 172 -5.49 -11.27 -16.23
N GLU A 173 -4.78 -11.75 -17.25
CA GLU A 173 -4.15 -10.90 -18.28
C GLU A 173 -5.03 -10.63 -19.53
N SER A 174 -6.26 -11.13 -19.68
CA SER A 174 -6.89 -11.09 -21.03
C SER A 174 -7.28 -9.68 -21.50
N ASN A 175 -7.98 -8.86 -20.71
CA ASN A 175 -8.50 -7.58 -21.21
C ASN A 175 -7.55 -6.40 -20.97
N LEU A 176 -6.82 -6.38 -19.85
CA LEU A 176 -5.79 -5.36 -19.62
C LEU A 176 -4.61 -5.54 -20.56
N ALA A 177 -4.10 -6.77 -20.73
CA ALA A 177 -3.04 -7.00 -21.71
C ALA A 177 -3.57 -6.80 -23.14
N PHE A 178 -4.86 -7.03 -23.41
CA PHE A 178 -5.46 -6.63 -24.69
C PHE A 178 -5.46 -5.11 -24.87
N LEU A 179 -5.85 -4.33 -23.86
CA LEU A 179 -5.78 -2.86 -23.92
C LEU A 179 -4.34 -2.40 -24.19
N GLU A 180 -3.37 -2.95 -23.46
CA GLU A 180 -1.97 -2.60 -23.60
C GLU A 180 -1.38 -3.02 -24.96
N ASN A 181 -1.58 -4.26 -25.36
CA ASN A 181 -0.91 -4.83 -26.54
C ASN A 181 -1.67 -4.62 -27.84
N ASN A 182 -2.99 -4.52 -27.81
CA ASN A 182 -3.85 -4.49 -29.00
C ASN A 182 -4.56 -3.16 -29.23
N VAL A 183 -4.76 -2.33 -28.20
CA VAL A 183 -5.46 -1.03 -28.36
C VAL A 183 -4.48 0.14 -28.30
N LEU A 184 -3.60 0.14 -27.30
CA LEU A 184 -2.62 1.20 -27.08
C LEU A 184 -1.25 0.87 -27.72
N GLU A 185 -1.00 -0.40 -28.00
CA GLU A 185 0.21 -0.92 -28.64
C GLU A 185 1.49 -0.36 -27.98
N LYS A 186 2.50 0.01 -28.78
CA LYS A 186 3.79 0.56 -28.32
C LYS A 186 3.73 2.05 -27.93
N ARG A 187 2.54 2.65 -27.75
CA ARG A 187 2.39 4.08 -27.41
C ARG A 187 2.61 4.37 -25.93
N ILE A 188 2.45 3.36 -25.06
CA ILE A 188 2.61 3.54 -23.62
C ILE A 188 4.08 3.80 -23.28
N THR A 189 4.34 4.99 -22.74
CA THR A 189 5.69 5.44 -22.36
C THR A 189 5.89 5.41 -20.84
N ALA A 190 4.81 5.55 -20.07
CA ALA A 190 4.84 5.47 -18.62
C ALA A 190 3.60 4.78 -18.07
N PHE A 191 3.81 3.82 -17.18
CA PHE A 191 2.78 3.20 -16.33
C PHE A 191 2.90 3.80 -14.93
N LEU A 192 1.79 4.31 -14.41
CA LEU A 192 1.70 4.89 -13.06
C LEU A 192 0.68 4.09 -12.25
N ALA A 193 1.03 3.71 -11.02
CA ALA A 193 0.09 3.02 -10.13
C ALA A 193 0.22 3.41 -8.66
N GLY A 194 -0.87 3.17 -7.91
CA GLY A 194 -0.96 3.28 -6.45
C GLY A 194 -0.87 1.92 -5.76
N ASP A 195 -1.83 1.62 -4.87
CA ASP A 195 -2.00 0.40 -4.06
C ASP A 195 -0.89 0.16 -3.04
N LEU A 196 0.37 0.04 -3.48
CA LEU A 196 1.50 -0.20 -2.59
C LEU A 196 2.02 1.12 -2.03
N HIS A 197 2.04 1.26 -0.70
CA HIS A 197 2.24 2.56 -0.02
C HIS A 197 3.71 2.98 0.09
N TYR A 198 4.45 2.83 -0.99
CA TYR A 198 5.83 3.29 -1.17
C TYR A 198 5.97 3.95 -2.55
N TYR A 199 7.18 4.42 -2.86
CA TYR A 199 7.55 4.72 -4.25
C TYR A 199 8.54 3.69 -4.77
N ARG A 200 8.39 3.30 -6.03
CA ARG A 200 9.29 2.37 -6.72
C ARG A 200 9.25 2.60 -8.22
N ARG A 201 10.42 2.68 -8.85
CA ARG A 201 10.55 2.84 -10.30
C ARG A 201 11.35 1.71 -10.93
N HIS A 202 10.78 1.17 -11.99
CA HIS A 202 11.46 0.29 -12.93
C HIS A 202 11.49 0.90 -14.32
N GLU A 203 12.53 0.59 -15.08
CA GLU A 203 12.77 1.13 -16.40
C GLU A 203 13.23 0.04 -17.35
N ALA A 204 12.59 -0.03 -18.52
CA ALA A 204 13.00 -0.91 -19.61
C ALA A 204 14.10 -0.26 -20.47
N GLU A 205 14.84 -1.07 -21.22
CA GLU A 205 15.92 -0.60 -22.10
C GLU A 205 15.46 0.41 -23.16
N ASN A 206 14.19 0.31 -23.59
CA ASN A 206 13.58 1.23 -24.54
C ASN A 206 13.10 2.56 -23.91
N GLY A 207 13.36 2.77 -22.62
CA GLY A 207 13.01 3.98 -21.87
C GLY A 207 11.58 4.02 -21.31
N VAL A 208 10.78 2.95 -21.47
CA VAL A 208 9.45 2.88 -20.86
C VAL A 208 9.58 2.75 -19.34
N GLN A 209 8.76 3.52 -18.62
CA GLN A 209 8.80 3.60 -17.16
C GLN A 209 7.62 2.84 -16.53
N LYS A 210 7.87 2.13 -15.43
CA LYS A 210 6.85 1.57 -14.53
C LYS A 210 7.07 2.17 -13.15
N ILE A 211 6.14 3.00 -12.69
CA ILE A 211 6.28 3.78 -11.46
C ILE A 211 5.10 3.47 -10.54
N VAL A 212 5.43 3.03 -9.33
CA VAL A 212 4.50 2.96 -8.20
C VAL A 212 4.70 4.20 -7.35
N ALA A 213 3.62 4.90 -7.03
CA ALA A 213 3.60 6.10 -6.19
C ALA A 213 2.35 6.10 -5.28
N GLY A 214 2.23 5.07 -4.42
CA GLY A 214 1.07 4.87 -3.55
C GLY A 214 1.18 5.53 -2.17
N GLY A 215 2.17 6.40 -1.94
CA GLY A 215 2.43 7.03 -0.63
C GLY A 215 1.49 8.19 -0.28
N GLY A 216 0.24 8.21 -0.77
CA GLY A 216 -0.67 9.36 -0.68
C GLY A 216 -1.26 9.64 0.71
N GLY A 217 -1.23 8.67 1.63
CA GLY A 217 -1.78 8.90 2.98
C GLY A 217 -1.84 7.69 3.90
N ALA A 218 -2.02 6.48 3.37
CA ALA A 218 -2.04 5.24 4.15
C ALA A 218 -0.68 4.95 4.83
N PHE A 219 -0.61 3.92 5.68
CA PHE A 219 0.64 3.55 6.36
C PHE A 219 1.74 3.16 5.35
N LEU A 220 3.02 3.21 5.71
CA LEU A 220 4.10 2.82 4.79
C LEU A 220 4.05 1.31 4.51
N SER A 221 4.18 0.88 3.25
CA SER A 221 4.44 -0.52 2.90
C SER A 221 5.96 -0.79 2.80
N PRO A 222 6.44 -2.01 3.05
CA PRO A 222 7.86 -2.33 2.90
C PRO A 222 8.25 -2.38 1.43
N THR A 223 9.40 -1.78 1.13
CA THR A 223 10.09 -1.94 -0.15
C THR A 223 10.96 -3.20 -0.19
N HIS A 224 11.51 -3.68 0.93
CA HIS A 224 12.23 -4.96 0.96
C HIS A 224 11.26 -6.16 1.02
N GLY A 225 11.71 -7.32 0.55
CA GLY A 225 10.92 -8.56 0.51
C GLY A 225 11.24 -9.34 -0.75
N GLU A 226 10.21 -9.67 -1.54
CA GLU A 226 10.36 -10.36 -2.82
C GLU A 226 11.35 -9.66 -3.75
N ASN A 227 12.11 -10.46 -4.50
CA ASN A 227 13.10 -9.92 -5.43
C ASN A 227 12.40 -9.30 -6.65
N LEU A 228 12.40 -7.97 -6.67
CA LEU A 228 11.82 -7.16 -7.75
C LEU A 228 12.89 -6.32 -8.44
N SER A 229 14.16 -6.77 -8.45
CA SER A 229 15.25 -6.07 -9.14
C SER A 229 15.05 -6.02 -10.65
N GLU A 230 14.42 -7.05 -11.21
CA GLU A 230 14.05 -7.17 -12.62
C GLU A 230 12.62 -7.71 -12.76
N LEU A 231 11.84 -7.09 -13.64
CA LEU A 231 10.49 -7.53 -13.99
C LEU A 231 10.43 -8.04 -15.44
N LYS A 232 9.37 -8.78 -15.77
CA LYS A 232 9.08 -9.21 -17.14
C LYS A 232 9.16 -8.02 -18.12
N GLY A 233 9.79 -8.24 -19.27
CA GLY A 233 10.01 -7.23 -20.29
C GLY A 233 11.29 -6.41 -20.14
N GLY A 234 12.26 -6.86 -19.33
CA GLY A 234 13.57 -6.23 -19.17
C GLY A 234 13.54 -4.94 -18.34
N PHE A 235 12.54 -4.80 -17.47
CA PHE A 235 12.39 -3.63 -16.60
C PHE A 235 13.26 -3.79 -15.36
N LYS A 236 14.29 -2.94 -15.22
CA LYS A 236 15.22 -2.97 -14.08
C LYS A 236 14.85 -1.93 -13.04
N LEU A 237 14.94 -2.29 -11.76
CA LEU A 237 14.73 -1.39 -10.64
C LEU A 237 15.76 -0.26 -10.68
N LYS A 238 15.29 0.99 -10.51
CA LYS A 238 16.14 2.18 -10.53
C LYS A 238 16.15 2.92 -9.19
N ALA A 239 14.99 3.04 -8.57
CA ALA A 239 14.86 3.68 -7.27
C ALA A 239 13.68 3.12 -6.47
N SER A 240 13.77 3.23 -5.15
CA SER A 240 12.67 2.97 -4.22
C SER A 240 12.75 3.96 -3.05
N TYR A 241 11.60 4.25 -2.46
CA TYR A 241 11.52 5.19 -1.34
C TYR A 241 10.49 4.72 -0.31
N PRO A 242 10.95 4.35 0.90
CA PRO A 242 12.37 4.25 1.31
C PRO A 242 13.14 3.21 0.49
N ASP A 243 14.46 3.35 0.42
CA ASP A 243 15.32 2.29 -0.11
C ASP A 243 15.19 1.00 0.72
N GLU A 244 15.55 -0.14 0.14
CA GLU A 244 15.33 -1.45 0.76
C GLU A 244 16.10 -1.64 2.07
N GLU A 245 17.27 -1.02 2.21
CA GLU A 245 18.06 -1.09 3.44
C GLU A 245 17.38 -0.30 4.56
N THR A 246 16.97 0.94 4.29
CA THR A 246 16.20 1.76 5.21
C THR A 246 14.89 1.06 5.60
N SER A 247 14.24 0.41 4.64
CA SER A 247 13.04 -0.39 4.84
C SER A 247 13.26 -1.56 5.80
N ARG A 248 14.33 -2.34 5.63
CA ARG A 248 14.72 -3.40 6.59
C ARG A 248 14.96 -2.84 7.98
N ARG A 249 15.68 -1.71 8.08
CA ARG A 249 15.96 -1.05 9.37
C ARG A 249 14.68 -0.60 10.06
N ILE A 250 13.71 -0.08 9.31
CA ILE A 250 12.39 0.29 9.84
C ILE A 250 11.66 -0.94 10.42
N CYS A 251 11.79 -2.12 9.79
CA CYS A 251 11.15 -3.35 10.25
C CYS A 251 11.54 -3.73 11.69
N TYR A 252 12.76 -3.42 12.13
CA TYR A 252 13.23 -3.66 13.51
C TYR A 252 12.40 -2.95 14.58
N ARG A 253 11.57 -1.96 14.22
CA ARG A 253 10.61 -1.36 15.15
C ARG A 253 9.59 -2.36 15.69
N ASN A 254 9.39 -3.49 15.02
CA ASN A 254 8.59 -4.59 15.54
C ASN A 254 9.18 -5.21 16.82
N LEU A 255 10.46 -5.01 17.16
CA LEU A 255 11.00 -5.45 18.45
C LEU A 255 10.35 -4.76 19.66
N ILE A 256 9.80 -3.56 19.46
CA ILE A 256 9.05 -2.81 20.49
C ILE A 256 7.55 -2.82 20.17
N PHE A 257 7.05 -3.89 19.56
CA PHE A 257 5.64 -4.06 19.18
C PHE A 257 4.64 -3.74 20.31
N PRO A 258 4.83 -4.15 21.59
CA PRO A 258 3.87 -3.83 22.65
C PRO A 258 3.68 -2.33 22.90
N TYR A 259 4.71 -1.52 22.61
CA TYR A 259 4.64 -0.06 22.75
C TYR A 259 3.75 0.57 21.68
N TRP A 260 3.84 0.08 20.44
CA TRP A 260 3.05 0.58 19.31
C TRP A 260 1.62 0.01 19.30
N ASN A 261 1.46 -1.25 19.70
CA ASN A 261 0.22 -2.02 19.59
C ASN A 261 -0.34 -2.42 20.95
N ARG A 262 -0.54 -1.43 21.84
CA ARG A 262 -0.98 -1.70 23.23
C ARG A 262 -2.31 -2.46 23.33
N SER A 263 -3.26 -2.17 22.45
CA SER A 263 -4.54 -2.85 22.40
C SER A 263 -4.43 -4.28 21.88
N PHE A 264 -3.45 -4.57 21.00
CA PHE A 264 -3.24 -5.92 20.49
C PHE A 264 -2.84 -6.89 21.59
N GLY A 265 -2.08 -6.44 22.59
CA GLY A 265 -1.73 -7.28 23.73
C GLY A 265 -2.93 -7.80 24.54
N ILE A 266 -4.11 -7.16 24.42
CA ILE A 266 -5.35 -7.68 25.02
C ILE A 266 -5.73 -9.01 24.38
N LEU A 267 -5.57 -9.15 23.05
CA LEU A 267 -5.84 -10.39 22.34
C LEU A 267 -4.94 -11.51 22.87
N THR A 268 -3.63 -11.26 22.99
CA THR A 268 -2.70 -12.27 23.50
C THR A 268 -2.95 -12.58 24.97
N ALA A 269 -3.25 -11.58 25.79
CA ALA A 269 -3.62 -11.78 27.19
C ALA A 269 -4.85 -12.69 27.35
N ILE A 270 -5.90 -12.48 26.54
CA ILE A 270 -7.09 -13.33 26.51
C ILE A 270 -6.72 -14.76 26.08
N LEU A 271 -5.93 -14.91 25.01
CA LEU A 271 -5.50 -16.25 24.56
C LEU A 271 -4.73 -17.00 25.65
N TYR A 272 -3.83 -16.32 26.37
CA TYR A 272 -3.05 -16.93 27.45
C TYR A 272 -3.96 -17.32 28.62
N PHE A 273 -4.84 -16.42 29.04
CA PHE A 273 -5.81 -16.67 30.09
C PHE A 273 -6.73 -17.86 29.75
N LEU A 274 -7.32 -17.88 28.56
CA LEU A 274 -8.22 -18.96 28.13
C LEU A 274 -7.49 -20.31 28.02
N THR A 275 -6.26 -20.32 27.52
CA THR A 275 -5.46 -21.56 27.48
C THR A 275 -5.19 -22.08 28.89
N SER A 276 -4.70 -21.22 29.79
CA SER A 276 -4.43 -21.62 31.18
C SER A 276 -5.70 -22.07 31.91
N TRP A 277 -6.83 -21.39 31.68
CA TRP A 277 -8.14 -21.74 32.25
C TRP A 277 -8.66 -23.09 31.74
N THR A 278 -8.47 -23.37 30.45
CA THR A 278 -8.95 -24.63 29.85
C THR A 278 -8.10 -25.82 30.28
N VAL A 279 -6.80 -25.61 30.55
CA VAL A 279 -5.90 -26.66 31.07
C VAL A 279 -6.09 -26.89 32.57
N MET A 280 -6.13 -25.83 33.39
CA MET A 280 -6.36 -25.89 34.85
C MET A 280 -5.53 -26.98 35.58
N ALA A 281 -4.24 -27.08 35.27
CA ALA A 281 -3.37 -28.08 35.89
C ALA A 281 -2.95 -27.66 37.31
N ASP A 282 -2.97 -28.60 38.25
CA ASP A 282 -2.45 -28.41 39.60
C ASP A 282 -0.93 -28.57 39.59
N ILE A 283 -0.24 -27.46 39.34
CA ILE A 283 1.21 -27.40 39.18
C ILE A 283 1.87 -26.38 40.11
N GLY A 284 1.09 -25.83 41.05
CA GLY A 284 1.53 -24.74 41.93
C GLY A 284 2.62 -25.15 42.91
N HIS A 285 2.67 -26.42 43.30
CA HIS A 285 3.64 -26.94 44.26
C HIS A 285 5.00 -27.30 43.66
N TYR A 286 5.09 -27.45 42.34
CA TYR A 286 6.36 -27.79 41.68
C TYR A 286 7.30 -26.58 41.66
N GLY A 287 8.44 -26.70 42.35
CA GLY A 287 9.52 -25.71 42.31
C GLY A 287 10.38 -25.79 41.05
N TRP A 288 11.37 -24.92 40.95
CA TRP A 288 12.26 -24.83 39.76
C TRP A 288 12.93 -26.17 39.40
N ASP A 289 13.35 -26.94 40.40
CA ASP A 289 14.02 -28.24 40.22
C ASP A 289 13.07 -29.34 39.70
N GLN A 290 11.75 -29.10 39.69
CA GLN A 290 10.70 -30.03 39.25
C GLN A 290 9.97 -29.53 38.00
N MET A 291 10.66 -28.74 37.17
CA MET A 291 10.07 -28.16 35.96
C MET A 291 9.56 -29.24 34.98
N ASP A 292 10.26 -30.36 34.87
CA ASP A 292 9.87 -31.50 34.05
C ASP A 292 8.59 -32.17 34.54
N GLU A 293 8.43 -32.32 35.86
CA GLU A 293 7.19 -32.81 36.48
C GLU A 293 6.03 -31.85 36.24
N ALA A 294 6.25 -30.53 36.37
CA ALA A 294 5.25 -29.50 36.09
C ALA A 294 4.81 -29.50 34.62
N MET A 295 5.76 -29.62 33.68
CA MET A 295 5.47 -29.73 32.24
C MET A 295 4.71 -31.01 31.93
N THR A 296 5.15 -32.15 32.46
CA THR A 296 4.51 -33.45 32.24
C THR A 296 3.08 -33.46 32.76
N THR A 297 2.87 -32.93 33.96
CA THR A 297 1.54 -32.79 34.57
C THR A 297 0.65 -31.90 33.70
N SER A 298 1.13 -30.72 33.32
CA SER A 298 0.38 -29.79 32.44
C SER A 298 -0.02 -30.42 31.12
N PHE A 299 0.92 -31.14 30.48
CA PHE A 299 0.67 -31.83 29.22
C PHE A 299 -0.39 -32.92 29.37
N ASN A 300 -0.26 -33.78 30.39
CA ASN A 300 -1.22 -34.85 30.65
C ASN A 300 -2.62 -34.31 30.95
N THR A 301 -2.72 -33.26 31.78
CA THR A 301 -4.00 -32.60 32.06
C THR A 301 -4.62 -32.02 30.79
N ALA A 302 -3.82 -31.32 29.96
CA ALA A 302 -4.30 -30.76 28.71
C ALA A 302 -4.74 -31.84 27.70
N PHE A 303 -4.06 -32.98 27.65
CA PHE A 303 -4.34 -34.06 26.71
C PHE A 303 -5.62 -34.82 27.04
N ILE A 304 -5.90 -35.01 28.33
CA ILE A 304 -7.10 -35.74 28.80
C ILE A 304 -8.34 -34.83 28.75
N ALA A 305 -8.17 -33.51 28.83
CA ALA A 305 -9.27 -32.55 28.74
C ALA A 305 -9.66 -32.28 27.27
N PRO A 306 -10.81 -32.77 26.74
CA PRO A 306 -11.14 -32.62 25.32
C PRO A 306 -11.28 -31.16 24.89
N GLY A 307 -11.76 -30.30 25.80
CA GLY A 307 -11.84 -28.85 25.58
C GLY A 307 -10.47 -28.20 25.39
N ALA A 308 -9.46 -28.61 26.15
CA ALA A 308 -8.09 -28.10 26.03
C ALA A 308 -7.45 -28.55 24.71
N VAL A 309 -7.61 -29.83 24.35
CA VAL A 309 -7.16 -30.37 23.05
C VAL A 309 -7.77 -29.57 21.90
N PHE A 310 -9.11 -29.42 21.89
CA PHE A 310 -9.81 -28.68 20.84
C PHE A 310 -9.34 -27.22 20.74
N TRP A 311 -9.22 -26.53 21.88
CA TRP A 311 -8.76 -25.14 21.95
C TRP A 311 -7.33 -24.98 21.44
N ILE A 312 -6.40 -25.79 21.90
CA ILE A 312 -4.99 -25.74 21.49
C ILE A 312 -4.86 -26.02 19.99
N LEU A 313 -5.56 -27.03 19.47
CA LEU A 313 -5.55 -27.34 18.03
C LEU A 313 -6.11 -26.17 17.20
N THR A 314 -7.22 -25.58 17.66
CA THR A 314 -7.83 -24.42 16.99
C THR A 314 -6.87 -23.22 16.98
N MET A 315 -6.17 -22.98 18.09
CA MET A 315 -5.17 -21.93 18.17
C MET A 315 -4.00 -22.17 17.22
N LEU A 316 -3.48 -23.41 17.14
CA LEU A 316 -2.41 -23.77 16.21
C LEU A 316 -2.83 -23.61 14.74
N VAL A 317 -4.06 -24.02 14.40
CA VAL A 317 -4.64 -23.76 13.07
C VAL A 317 -4.73 -22.25 12.82
N GLY A 318 -5.17 -21.47 13.81
CA GLY A 318 -5.20 -20.01 13.74
C GLY A 318 -3.84 -19.40 13.40
N PHE A 319 -2.76 -19.86 14.03
CA PHE A 319 -1.39 -19.39 13.73
C PHE A 319 -0.89 -19.80 12.34
N ILE A 320 -1.26 -20.99 11.85
CA ILE A 320 -0.97 -21.42 10.47
C ILE A 320 -1.71 -20.53 9.46
N LEU A 321 -2.97 -20.17 9.73
CA LEU A 321 -3.75 -19.28 8.88
C LEU A 321 -3.21 -17.84 8.91
N PHE A 322 -2.82 -17.36 10.08
CA PHE A 322 -2.16 -16.06 10.25
C PHE A 322 -0.84 -15.97 9.46
N THR A 323 -0.09 -17.07 9.40
CA THR A 323 1.18 -17.18 8.65
C THR A 323 0.98 -17.43 7.15
N SER A 324 -0.15 -16.97 6.58
CA SER A 324 -0.44 -17.15 5.16
C SER A 324 0.71 -16.59 4.30
N SER A 325 1.33 -17.48 3.52
CA SER A 325 2.49 -17.18 2.68
C SER A 325 2.38 -17.97 1.38
N GLN A 326 3.11 -17.53 0.36
CA GLN A 326 3.22 -18.28 -0.89
C GLN A 326 3.89 -19.65 -0.68
N SER A 327 4.87 -19.71 0.23
CA SER A 327 5.51 -20.96 0.61
C SER A 327 4.63 -21.70 1.62
N LYS A 328 3.99 -22.79 1.18
CA LYS A 328 3.21 -23.65 2.06
C LYS A 328 4.06 -24.28 3.15
N LEU A 329 5.30 -24.62 2.85
CA LEU A 329 6.24 -25.14 3.84
C LEU A 329 6.47 -24.13 4.97
N TYR A 330 6.75 -22.86 4.62
CA TYR A 330 6.91 -21.80 5.61
C TYR A 330 5.62 -21.52 6.38
N GLN A 331 4.46 -21.51 5.70
CA GLN A 331 3.17 -21.31 6.35
C GLN A 331 2.95 -22.32 7.50
N TRP A 332 3.25 -23.60 7.26
CA TRP A 332 3.13 -24.64 8.27
C TRP A 332 4.22 -24.54 9.34
N ILE A 333 5.51 -24.52 8.96
CA ILE A 333 6.62 -24.51 9.92
C ILE A 333 6.63 -23.22 10.76
N GLY A 334 6.48 -22.07 10.10
CA GLY A 334 6.44 -20.77 10.75
C GLY A 334 5.22 -20.62 11.67
N GLY A 335 4.03 -21.03 11.20
CA GLY A 335 2.81 -20.98 11.99
C GLY A 335 2.85 -21.90 13.21
N LEU A 336 3.25 -23.16 13.02
CA LEU A 336 3.41 -24.11 14.13
C LEU A 336 4.51 -23.70 15.10
N GLY A 337 5.66 -23.24 14.59
CA GLY A 337 6.76 -22.76 15.43
C GLY A 337 6.36 -21.54 16.26
N HIS A 338 5.64 -20.59 15.66
CA HIS A 338 5.12 -19.43 16.38
C HIS A 338 4.08 -19.82 17.45
N GLY A 339 3.14 -20.70 17.10
CA GLY A 339 2.13 -21.22 18.04
C GLY A 339 2.75 -22.02 19.18
N ALA A 340 3.76 -22.86 18.90
CA ALA A 340 4.49 -23.62 19.90
C ALA A 340 5.24 -22.70 20.87
N LEU A 341 5.86 -21.62 20.37
CA LEU A 341 6.50 -20.63 21.23
C LEU A 341 5.46 -19.99 22.17
N HIS A 342 4.26 -19.65 21.66
CA HIS A 342 3.18 -19.11 22.49
C HIS A 342 2.73 -20.10 23.56
N LEU A 343 2.55 -21.38 23.22
CA LEU A 343 2.22 -22.43 24.20
C LEU A 343 3.30 -22.58 25.27
N PHE A 344 4.57 -22.52 24.89
CA PHE A 344 5.69 -22.55 25.84
C PHE A 344 5.62 -21.36 26.80
N ALA A 345 5.45 -20.14 26.28
CA ALA A 345 5.30 -18.95 27.10
C ALA A 345 4.07 -19.01 28.03
N MET A 346 2.93 -19.54 27.54
CA MET A 346 1.73 -19.77 28.34
C MET A 346 1.99 -20.74 29.49
N PHE A 347 2.76 -21.81 29.26
CA PHE A 347 3.16 -22.73 30.31
C PHE A 347 3.98 -22.02 31.40
N PHE A 348 5.07 -21.33 31.06
CA PHE A 348 5.92 -20.68 32.07
C PHE A 348 5.20 -19.57 32.84
N ILE A 349 4.38 -18.76 32.14
CA ILE A 349 3.60 -17.70 32.79
C ILE A 349 2.50 -18.30 33.67
N GLY A 350 1.79 -19.32 33.19
CA GLY A 350 0.76 -20.02 33.94
C GLY A 350 1.32 -20.73 35.17
N TRP A 351 2.41 -21.49 35.00
CA TRP A 351 3.10 -22.16 36.08
C TRP A 351 3.65 -21.16 37.12
N GLY A 352 4.34 -20.12 36.68
CA GLY A 352 4.85 -19.08 37.58
C GLY A 352 3.74 -18.36 38.34
N ALA A 353 2.62 -18.06 37.69
CA ALA A 353 1.45 -17.45 38.33
C ALA A 353 0.83 -18.39 39.37
N THR A 354 0.65 -19.66 39.03
CA THR A 354 0.09 -20.67 39.95
C THR A 354 1.05 -20.92 41.12
N TYR A 355 2.35 -21.10 40.87
CA TYR A 355 3.39 -21.28 41.89
C TYR A 355 3.44 -20.09 42.86
N PHE A 356 3.44 -18.87 42.35
CA PHE A 356 3.39 -17.69 43.19
C PHE A 356 2.13 -17.65 44.05
N SER A 357 0.95 -17.90 43.45
CA SER A 357 -0.32 -17.86 44.17
C SER A 357 -0.47 -18.98 45.21
N VAL A 358 -0.03 -20.21 44.92
CA VAL A 358 -0.20 -21.39 45.77
C VAL A 358 0.94 -21.52 46.77
N SER A 359 2.18 -21.58 46.30
CA SER A 359 3.35 -21.84 47.15
C SER A 359 3.92 -20.59 47.83
N THR A 360 3.83 -19.42 47.21
CA THR A 360 4.36 -18.18 47.83
C THR A 360 3.32 -17.48 48.69
N LEU A 361 2.09 -17.32 48.21
CA LEU A 361 1.01 -16.67 48.97
C LEU A 361 0.21 -17.64 49.86
N GLY A 362 0.41 -18.96 49.72
CA GLY A 362 -0.30 -19.97 50.51
C GLY A 362 -1.80 -20.07 50.17
N LEU A 363 -2.24 -19.59 49.01
CA LEU A 363 -3.65 -19.66 48.63
C LEU A 363 -3.99 -21.08 48.17
N PRO A 364 -5.09 -21.69 48.65
CA PRO A 364 -5.50 -23.01 48.19
C PRO A 364 -5.74 -23.00 46.67
N PHE A 365 -5.27 -24.04 45.98
CA PHE A 365 -5.49 -24.22 44.55
C PHE A 365 -7.00 -24.19 44.25
N GLN A 366 -7.40 -23.52 43.16
CA GLN A 366 -8.79 -23.27 42.75
C GLN A 366 -9.64 -22.44 43.74
N SER A 367 -9.06 -21.86 44.80
CA SER A 367 -9.79 -20.86 45.59
C SER A 367 -10.04 -19.59 44.77
N PRO A 368 -11.14 -18.85 45.01
CA PRO A 368 -11.44 -17.61 44.26
C PRO A 368 -10.30 -16.59 44.29
N ASN A 369 -9.61 -16.46 45.42
CA ASN A 369 -8.46 -15.55 45.56
C ASN A 369 -7.26 -16.00 44.74
N GLN A 370 -6.97 -17.31 44.74
CA GLN A 370 -5.89 -17.89 43.94
C GLN A 370 -6.15 -17.68 42.45
N LEU A 371 -7.35 -18.01 41.98
CA LEU A 371 -7.76 -17.85 40.59
C LEU A 371 -7.69 -16.39 40.14
N MET A 372 -8.11 -15.45 41.00
CA MET A 372 -8.04 -14.02 40.68
C MET A 372 -6.59 -13.54 40.54
N VAL A 373 -5.71 -13.89 41.47
CA VAL A 373 -4.28 -13.51 41.41
C VAL A 373 -3.61 -14.13 40.18
N ALA A 374 -3.79 -15.43 39.96
CA ALA A 374 -3.22 -16.12 38.82
C ALA A 374 -3.74 -15.55 37.49
N ALA A 375 -5.05 -15.27 37.39
CA ALA A 375 -5.65 -14.65 36.20
C ALA A 375 -5.02 -13.29 35.88
N ILE A 376 -4.83 -12.42 36.88
CA ILE A 376 -4.19 -11.11 36.68
C ILE A 376 -2.75 -11.28 36.18
N LEU A 377 -1.97 -12.16 36.82
CA LEU A 377 -0.58 -12.41 36.44
C LEU A 377 -0.47 -13.00 35.03
N ILE A 378 -1.32 -13.96 34.69
CA ILE A 378 -1.37 -14.57 33.34
C ILE A 378 -1.79 -13.54 32.31
N PHE A 379 -2.76 -12.68 32.62
CA PHE A 379 -3.22 -11.65 31.70
C PHE A 379 -2.12 -10.61 31.44
N VAL A 380 -1.45 -10.11 32.47
CA VAL A 380 -0.34 -9.16 32.34
C VAL A 380 0.86 -9.82 31.64
N GLY A 381 1.23 -11.03 32.03
CA GLY A 381 2.31 -11.79 31.39
C GLY A 381 2.04 -12.08 29.92
N GLY A 382 0.83 -12.51 29.59
CA GLY A 382 0.38 -12.78 28.22
C GLY A 382 0.27 -11.52 27.36
N TRP A 383 -0.08 -10.38 27.95
CA TRP A 383 -0.02 -9.08 27.27
C TRP A 383 1.42 -8.74 26.86
N ILE A 384 2.37 -8.88 27.79
CA ILE A 384 3.78 -8.54 27.58
C ILE A 384 4.42 -9.53 26.61
N ALA A 385 4.54 -10.79 27.03
CA ALA A 385 5.26 -11.83 26.28
C ALA A 385 4.63 -12.08 24.92
N GLY A 386 3.30 -12.22 24.88
CA GLY A 386 2.59 -12.49 23.63
C GLY A 386 2.78 -11.38 22.59
N SER A 387 2.73 -10.11 23.01
CA SER A 387 2.97 -8.98 22.11
C SER A 387 4.39 -8.92 21.57
N PHE A 388 5.41 -9.18 22.41
CA PHE A 388 6.80 -9.22 21.96
C PHE A 388 7.04 -10.34 20.95
N MET A 389 6.47 -11.52 21.20
CA MET A 389 6.62 -12.68 20.32
C MET A 389 6.02 -12.44 18.94
N VAL A 390 4.85 -11.80 18.85
CA VAL A 390 4.27 -11.40 17.55
C VAL A 390 5.17 -10.40 16.83
N GLY A 391 5.70 -9.40 17.54
CA GLY A 391 6.66 -8.44 16.96
C GLY A 391 7.91 -9.11 16.38
N ILE A 392 8.54 -9.99 17.17
CA ILE A 392 9.73 -10.75 16.74
C ILE A 392 9.38 -11.65 15.54
N PHE A 393 8.22 -12.31 15.58
CA PHE A 393 7.76 -13.16 14.49
C PHE A 393 7.60 -12.37 13.18
N LEU A 394 6.90 -11.24 13.21
CA LEU A 394 6.72 -10.38 12.03
C LEU A 394 8.06 -9.87 11.47
N LEU A 395 9.00 -9.51 12.34
CA LEU A 395 10.36 -9.11 11.95
C LEU A 395 11.09 -10.23 11.19
N ILE A 396 11.09 -11.44 11.76
CA ILE A 396 11.76 -12.60 11.18
C ILE A 396 11.08 -13.01 9.87
N SER A 397 9.75 -13.09 9.86
CA SER A 397 8.95 -13.46 8.70
C SER A 397 9.23 -12.56 7.49
N LEU A 398 9.36 -11.25 7.70
CA LEU A 398 9.64 -10.33 6.61
C LEU A 398 11.13 -10.30 6.25
N ASN A 399 12.04 -10.14 7.23
CA ASN A 399 13.46 -9.93 6.94
C ASN A 399 14.19 -11.19 6.44
N LEU A 400 13.76 -12.38 6.85
CA LEU A 400 14.41 -13.64 6.48
C LEU A 400 13.61 -14.46 5.46
N PHE A 401 12.28 -14.42 5.52
CA PHE A 401 11.41 -15.25 4.70
C PHE A 401 10.56 -14.45 3.69
N HIS A 402 10.72 -13.12 3.65
CA HIS A 402 10.09 -12.21 2.68
C HIS A 402 8.56 -12.29 2.62
N CYS A 403 7.91 -12.66 3.73
CA CYS A 403 6.47 -12.84 3.81
C CYS A 403 5.86 -11.95 4.91
N LEU A 404 4.52 -11.98 5.04
CA LEU A 404 3.76 -11.16 6.01
C LEU A 404 4.07 -9.65 5.93
N HIS A 405 4.45 -9.16 4.74
CA HIS A 405 4.85 -7.78 4.50
C HIS A 405 3.78 -6.76 4.90
N VAL A 406 2.50 -7.07 4.65
CA VAL A 406 1.37 -6.23 5.08
C VAL A 406 1.30 -6.17 6.60
N SER A 407 1.26 -7.32 7.28
CA SER A 407 1.15 -7.41 8.75
C SER A 407 2.32 -6.75 9.48
N ALA A 408 3.54 -6.93 8.97
CA ALA A 408 4.76 -6.40 9.57
C ALA A 408 4.85 -4.87 9.54
N PHE A 409 4.21 -4.20 8.56
CA PHE A 409 4.26 -2.74 8.43
C PHE A 409 2.93 -2.04 8.78
N SER A 410 1.79 -2.72 8.62
CA SER A 410 0.49 -2.20 9.06
C SER A 410 0.45 -2.05 10.58
N SER A 411 1.03 -3.00 11.31
CA SER A 411 1.20 -2.94 12.77
C SER A 411 2.11 -1.81 13.25
N LEU A 412 2.95 -1.25 12.38
CA LEU A 412 3.79 -0.09 12.71
C LEU A 412 3.08 1.25 12.42
N ALA A 413 1.99 1.24 11.65
CA ALA A 413 1.15 2.40 11.32
C ALA A 413 1.96 3.66 10.90
N ILE A 414 3.03 3.47 10.12
CA ILE A 414 4.01 4.53 9.83
C ILE A 414 3.39 5.60 8.93
N GLN A 415 3.22 6.80 9.48
CA GLN A 415 2.66 7.97 8.78
C GLN A 415 3.67 8.74 7.92
N ASP A 416 4.95 8.38 8.02
CA ASP A 416 6.08 9.00 7.32
C ASP A 416 6.30 8.37 5.95
N TRP A 417 7.31 8.83 5.20
CA TRP A 417 7.66 8.31 3.86
C TRP A 417 6.51 8.41 2.86
N LYS A 418 5.87 9.58 2.79
CA LYS A 418 4.82 9.85 1.79
C LYS A 418 5.44 10.29 0.48
N ASN A 419 4.71 10.10 -0.62
CA ASN A 419 5.20 10.48 -1.94
C ASN A 419 4.04 10.78 -2.88
N PHE A 420 4.35 11.54 -3.92
CA PHE A 420 3.48 11.82 -5.07
C PHE A 420 4.34 12.22 -6.27
N LEU A 421 3.72 12.32 -7.45
CA LEU A 421 4.42 12.71 -8.68
C LEU A 421 3.94 14.09 -9.15
N ARG A 422 4.85 14.89 -9.70
CA ARG A 422 4.52 16.02 -10.58
C ARG A 422 5.01 15.72 -11.98
N LEU A 423 4.17 15.97 -12.98
CA LEU A 423 4.48 15.74 -14.39
C LEU A 423 4.45 17.07 -15.12
N LYS A 424 5.49 17.36 -15.91
CA LYS A 424 5.59 18.55 -16.76
C LYS A 424 5.82 18.12 -18.19
N ILE A 425 4.93 18.51 -19.10
CA ILE A 425 5.19 18.49 -20.54
C ILE A 425 5.69 19.88 -20.89
N ASP A 426 6.91 19.99 -21.38
CA ASP A 426 7.49 21.27 -21.77
C ASP A 426 7.12 21.68 -23.21
N GLU A 427 7.58 22.84 -23.63
CA GLU A 427 7.29 23.42 -24.95
C GLU A 427 7.83 22.56 -26.11
N ASN A 428 8.86 21.74 -25.86
CA ASN A 428 9.41 20.80 -26.84
C ASN A 428 8.57 19.51 -26.93
N GLY A 429 7.65 19.31 -25.97
CA GLY A 429 6.86 18.10 -25.81
C GLY A 429 7.58 17.00 -25.03
N ASP A 430 8.68 17.31 -24.35
CA ASP A 430 9.35 16.37 -23.46
C ASP A 430 8.57 16.26 -22.15
N LEU A 431 8.38 15.02 -21.68
CA LEU A 431 7.76 14.77 -20.39
C LEU A 431 8.85 14.63 -19.32
N THR A 432 8.78 15.47 -18.30
CA THR A 432 9.60 15.33 -17.09
C THR A 432 8.71 14.89 -15.93
N ILE A 433 9.07 13.78 -15.27
CA ILE A 433 8.42 13.28 -14.07
C ILE A 433 9.31 13.60 -12.87
N TYR A 434 8.73 14.31 -11.89
CA TYR A 434 9.36 14.68 -10.63
C TYR A 434 8.78 13.78 -9.52
N PRO A 435 9.52 12.75 -9.07
CA PRO A 435 9.11 11.93 -7.94
C PRO A 435 9.41 12.66 -6.63
N ILE A 436 8.37 13.06 -5.91
CA ILE A 436 8.47 13.91 -4.72
C ILE A 436 8.20 13.07 -3.48
N GLY A 437 9.14 13.08 -2.55
CA GLY A 437 9.07 12.40 -1.26
C GLY A 437 8.87 13.38 -0.11
N ILE A 438 8.19 12.92 0.93
CA ILE A 438 8.02 13.60 2.22
C ILE A 438 8.51 12.60 3.28
N ARG A 439 9.73 12.80 3.77
CA ARG A 439 10.38 11.83 4.67
C ARG A 439 9.69 11.78 6.01
N ARG A 440 9.39 12.96 6.56
CA ARG A 440 8.69 13.11 7.84
C ARG A 440 7.44 13.96 7.62
N VAL A 441 6.33 13.49 8.16
CA VAL A 441 5.07 14.24 8.16
C VAL A 441 4.94 15.06 9.45
N PRO A 442 4.46 16.32 9.42
CA PRO A 442 4.22 17.07 10.64
C PRO A 442 3.19 16.40 11.55
N ARG A 443 3.48 16.40 12.86
CA ARG A 443 2.57 15.90 13.91
C ARG A 443 1.80 17.03 14.60
N LYS A 444 2.32 18.25 14.52
CA LYS A 444 1.70 19.47 15.05
C LYS A 444 1.47 20.45 13.92
N TRP A 445 0.31 21.08 13.97
CA TRP A 445 -0.19 21.98 12.95
C TRP A 445 -0.82 23.19 13.63
N LYS A 446 -0.69 24.37 13.03
CA LYS A 446 -1.26 25.62 13.54
C LYS A 446 -2.06 26.33 12.46
N ARG A 447 -3.04 27.14 12.87
CA ARG A 447 -3.77 27.98 11.92
C ARG A 447 -2.81 28.93 11.22
N ARG A 448 -3.04 29.14 9.93
CA ARG A 448 -2.32 30.15 9.16
C ARG A 448 -2.61 31.55 9.73
N PRO A 449 -1.62 32.45 9.82
CA PRO A 449 -1.85 33.84 10.25
C PRO A 449 -2.89 34.57 9.38
N VAL A 450 -3.73 35.38 10.02
CA VAL A 450 -4.73 36.22 9.34
C VAL A 450 -4.03 37.16 8.35
N GLY A 451 -4.62 37.35 7.17
CA GLY A 451 -4.08 38.23 6.12
C GLY A 451 -3.05 37.57 5.19
N THR A 452 -2.71 36.29 5.39
CA THR A 452 -1.86 35.54 4.45
C THR A 452 -2.67 34.60 3.57
N THR A 453 -2.15 34.26 2.39
CA THR A 453 -2.76 33.32 1.43
C THR A 453 -2.21 31.91 1.61
N GLY A 454 -2.96 30.89 1.16
CA GLY A 454 -2.51 29.49 1.15
C GLY A 454 -3.41 28.53 1.94
N PRO A 455 -2.86 27.40 2.43
CA PRO A 455 -3.58 26.40 3.24
C PRO A 455 -4.06 26.96 4.58
N GLU A 456 -5.27 26.60 5.02
CA GLU A 456 -5.87 27.10 6.27
C GLU A 456 -5.01 26.77 7.51
N VAL A 457 -4.29 25.66 7.43
CA VAL A 457 -3.45 25.14 8.50
C VAL A 457 -2.05 24.89 7.94
N ILE A 458 -1.02 25.27 8.70
CA ILE A 458 0.38 25.14 8.31
C ILE A 458 1.15 24.28 9.33
N PRO A 459 2.27 23.65 8.96
CA PRO A 459 3.13 22.97 9.91
C PRO A 459 3.52 23.92 11.04
N ASP A 460 3.49 23.43 12.28
CA ASP A 460 3.89 24.24 13.44
C ASP A 460 5.36 24.68 13.34
N ASP A 461 6.23 23.73 12.96
CA ASP A 461 7.61 23.94 12.55
C ASP A 461 7.75 23.66 11.03
N PRO A 462 8.09 24.66 10.21
CA PRO A 462 8.28 24.51 8.77
C PRO A 462 9.31 23.44 8.39
N LYS A 463 10.33 23.18 9.23
CA LYS A 463 11.35 22.16 8.97
C LYS A 463 10.82 20.73 9.05
N THR A 464 9.59 20.54 9.53
CA THR A 464 8.97 19.22 9.66
C THR A 464 8.26 18.75 8.38
N LEU A 465 8.03 19.65 7.41
CA LEU A 465 7.47 19.30 6.10
C LEU A 465 8.38 19.80 4.98
N VAL A 466 9.38 19.00 4.67
CA VAL A 466 10.34 19.30 3.59
C VAL A 466 10.10 18.31 2.46
N PRO A 467 9.40 18.70 1.37
CA PRO A 467 9.32 17.87 0.18
C PRO A 467 10.68 17.85 -0.53
N GLU A 468 11.14 16.67 -0.91
CA GLU A 468 12.42 16.43 -1.60
C GLU A 468 12.19 15.60 -2.86
N LEU A 469 13.11 15.65 -3.81
CA LEU A 469 13.10 14.68 -4.91
C LEU A 469 13.65 13.36 -4.41
N ILE A 470 12.92 12.29 -4.69
CA ILE A 470 13.32 10.92 -4.35
C ILE A 470 14.54 10.50 -5.18
N GLU A 471 14.54 10.88 -6.46
CA GLU A 471 15.61 10.67 -7.42
C GLU A 471 15.62 11.84 -8.43
N PRO A 472 16.68 12.01 -9.25
CA PRO A 472 16.72 13.04 -10.27
C PRO A 472 15.49 12.99 -11.21
N PRO A 473 15.05 14.14 -11.76
CA PRO A 473 13.88 14.18 -12.63
C PRO A 473 14.00 13.21 -13.83
N ILE A 474 12.97 12.39 -14.05
CA ILE A 474 12.94 11.39 -15.12
C ILE A 474 12.50 12.08 -16.40
N ARG A 475 13.38 12.15 -17.40
CA ARG A 475 13.13 12.86 -18.67
C ARG A 475 12.83 11.88 -19.80
N LEU A 476 11.63 11.97 -20.34
CA LEU A 476 11.14 11.16 -21.46
C LEU A 476 11.07 12.03 -22.71
N LYS A 477 12.18 12.05 -23.45
CA LYS A 477 12.34 12.85 -24.66
C LYS A 477 11.34 12.42 -25.74
N ARG A 478 10.80 13.41 -26.47
CA ARG A 478 10.10 13.16 -27.72
C ARG A 478 11.08 12.54 -28.71
N LYS A 479 10.72 11.40 -29.28
CA LYS A 479 11.44 10.90 -30.46
C LYS A 479 11.24 11.93 -31.56
N ALA A 480 12.33 12.50 -32.07
CA ALA A 480 12.26 13.39 -33.23
C ALA A 480 11.48 12.67 -34.33
N GLU A 481 10.52 13.36 -34.94
CA GLU A 481 9.90 12.85 -36.16
C GLU A 481 11.04 12.57 -37.13
N ALA A 482 11.27 11.29 -37.45
CA ALA A 482 12.12 10.95 -38.56
C ALA A 482 11.51 11.68 -39.75
N THR A 483 12.20 12.72 -40.24
CA THR A 483 11.85 13.42 -41.47
C THR A 483 11.48 12.35 -42.47
N ARG A 484 10.21 12.32 -42.87
CA ARG A 484 9.71 11.44 -43.92
C ARG A 484 10.48 11.79 -45.20
N GLY A 485 11.65 11.18 -45.37
CA GLY A 485 12.35 11.14 -46.64
C GLY A 485 11.38 10.53 -47.62
N GLY A 486 10.96 11.33 -48.60
CA GLY A 486 9.96 10.94 -49.57
C GLY A 486 10.40 9.74 -50.40
N GLN A 487 10.09 8.53 -49.95
CA GLN A 487 9.93 7.40 -50.85
C GLN A 487 8.47 7.38 -51.28
N LYS A 488 8.22 7.95 -52.47
CA LYS A 488 7.02 7.70 -53.25
C LYS A 488 6.81 6.17 -53.30
N ARG A 489 5.79 5.68 -52.59
CA ARG A 489 5.18 4.38 -52.88
C ARG A 489 4.65 4.47 -54.32
N VAL A 490 5.39 3.90 -55.27
CA VAL A 490 4.86 3.57 -56.60
C VAL A 490 3.76 2.54 -56.37
N ARG A 491 2.50 2.94 -56.58
CA ARG A 491 1.38 1.99 -56.68
C ARG A 491 1.51 1.29 -58.04
N PRO A 492 1.39 -0.04 -58.13
CA PRO A 492 1.21 -0.69 -59.41
C PRO A 492 -0.16 -0.29 -59.96
N ALA A 493 -0.18 0.16 -61.22
CA ALA A 493 -1.39 0.44 -61.96
C ALA A 493 -2.10 -0.89 -62.25
N HIS A 494 -3.27 -1.12 -61.65
CA HIS A 494 -4.21 -2.11 -62.16
C HIS A 494 -5.07 -1.42 -63.22
N SER A 495 -4.89 -1.87 -64.47
CA SER A 495 -5.75 -1.62 -65.61
C SER A 495 -7.15 -2.18 -65.34
N LEU A 496 -8.15 -1.30 -65.36
CA LEU A 496 -9.54 -1.67 -65.60
C LEU A 496 -9.72 -1.75 -67.11
N ASP A 497 -9.80 -2.95 -67.66
CA ASP A 497 -10.50 -3.19 -68.92
C ASP A 497 -11.59 -4.21 -68.65
N GLY A 498 -12.81 -3.81 -68.99
CA GLY A 498 -14.01 -4.60 -68.81
C GLY A 498 -14.21 -5.60 -69.94
N ASN A 499 -15.03 -6.62 -69.66
CA ASN A 499 -16.11 -7.00 -70.58
C ASN A 499 -17.20 -7.77 -69.80
N PRO A 500 -18.49 -7.56 -70.07
CA PRO A 500 -19.59 -8.34 -69.51
C PRO A 500 -19.94 -9.54 -70.41
N LEU A 501 -20.89 -10.37 -69.94
CA LEU A 501 -21.55 -11.51 -70.62
C LEU A 501 -20.98 -12.90 -70.29
N ARG A 502 -21.55 -13.59 -69.30
CA ARG A 502 -22.64 -14.58 -69.46
C ARG A 502 -23.06 -15.14 -68.11
#